data_AF-A0A1M3D9L8-F1
#
_entry.id   AF-A0A1M3D9L8-F1
#
_cell.length_a   1.000
_cell.length_b   1.000
_cell.length_c   1.000
_cell.angle_alpha   90.00
_cell.angle_beta   90.00
_cell.angle_gamma   90.00
#
_symmetry.space_group_name_H-M   'P 1'
#
loop_
_entity.id
_entity.type
_entity.pdbx_description
1 polymer ?
#
loop_
_entity_poly.entity_id
_entity_poly.type
_entity_poly.pdbx_seq_one_letter_code
_entity_poly.pdbx_strand_id
1 'polypeptide(L)'
;MTFDPTFAFYRDVRHLNLDPPEEFWTEIRDETRRTFEDRRASYPSRVAKGRISRQEADHELRVARSLAEGWLGIPRSPNAPLATTVEELHALRREITLRRQRWPRLVELRRMTAEEMDRRILLLEICHDVMWHGSSVPEVQAARAELARFRHQQAALKRAA
;
A
#
# COMPACT_ATOMS: atom_id res chain seq x y z
N MET A 1 -5.59 -10.77 -8.28
CA MET A 1 -5.78 -9.31 -8.09
C MET A 1 -6.75 -8.72 -9.11
N THR A 2 -7.75 -7.93 -8.69
CA THR A 2 -8.64 -7.18 -9.61
C THR A 2 -8.11 -5.76 -9.87
N PHE A 3 -8.24 -5.29 -11.11
CA PHE A 3 -7.87 -3.94 -11.55
C PHE A 3 -8.82 -2.86 -10.97
N ASP A 4 -8.29 -1.70 -10.56
CA ASP A 4 -9.09 -0.56 -10.05
C ASP A 4 -8.52 0.79 -10.55
N PRO A 5 -9.10 1.45 -11.56
CA PRO A 5 -8.56 2.66 -12.17
C PRO A 5 -8.52 3.90 -11.27
N THR A 6 -9.08 3.84 -10.04
CA THR A 6 -9.13 4.98 -9.11
C THR A 6 -7.83 5.21 -8.34
N PHE A 7 -6.92 4.25 -8.32
CA PHE A 7 -5.62 4.44 -7.70
C PHE A 7 -4.67 5.27 -8.58
N ALA A 8 -3.88 6.14 -7.94
CA ALA A 8 -2.99 7.05 -8.64
C ALA A 8 -1.90 6.34 -9.48
N PHE A 9 -1.54 5.11 -9.11
CA PHE A 9 -0.54 4.30 -9.83
C PHE A 9 -1.00 3.84 -11.23
N TYR A 10 -2.31 3.69 -11.48
CA TYR A 10 -2.79 3.35 -12.82
C TYR A 10 -2.83 4.55 -13.77
N ARG A 11 -2.54 5.77 -13.30
CA ARG A 11 -2.71 7.01 -14.05
C ARG A 11 -1.47 7.47 -14.82
N ASP A 12 -0.35 6.73 -14.80
CA ASP A 12 0.88 7.08 -15.56
C ASP A 12 1.46 8.48 -15.25
N VAL A 13 1.08 9.11 -14.14
CA VAL A 13 1.50 10.51 -13.83
C VAL A 13 2.81 10.58 -13.05
N ARG A 14 3.52 9.48 -12.84
CA ARG A 14 4.79 9.51 -12.11
C ARG A 14 5.87 8.77 -12.89
N HIS A 15 6.74 9.55 -13.51
CA HIS A 15 8.10 9.10 -13.78
C HIS A 15 8.77 8.87 -12.41
N LEU A 16 8.73 7.64 -11.88
CA LEU A 16 9.73 7.19 -10.91
C LEU A 16 11.05 6.92 -11.64
N ASN A 17 11.51 7.90 -12.43
CA ASN A 17 12.87 8.01 -12.89
C ASN A 17 13.46 9.16 -12.10
N LEU A 18 14.02 8.87 -10.93
CA LEU A 18 14.97 9.67 -10.16
C LEU A 18 15.25 8.82 -8.91
N ASP A 19 16.51 8.46 -8.67
CA ASP A 19 16.94 7.84 -7.41
C ASP A 19 16.38 8.68 -6.24
N PRO A 20 15.37 8.21 -5.49
CA PRO A 20 14.79 9.02 -4.44
C PRO A 20 15.83 9.23 -3.34
N PRO A 21 15.91 10.44 -2.76
CA PRO A 21 16.82 10.70 -1.64
C PRO A 21 16.55 9.73 -0.48
N GLU A 22 17.56 9.40 0.32
CA GLU A 22 17.43 8.43 1.43
C GLU A 22 16.30 8.79 2.42
N GLU A 23 16.06 10.09 2.62
CA GLU A 23 14.97 10.65 3.41
C GLU A 23 13.60 10.12 2.96
N PHE A 24 13.40 9.97 1.66
CA PHE A 24 12.17 9.46 1.07
C PHE A 24 11.90 8.00 1.48
N TRP A 25 12.94 7.15 1.43
CA TRP A 25 12.84 5.74 1.85
C TRP A 25 12.61 5.62 3.36
N THR A 26 13.21 6.54 4.13
CA THR A 26 12.98 6.68 5.56
C THR A 26 11.51 7.03 5.87
N GLU A 27 10.89 7.92 5.10
CA GLU A 27 9.48 8.26 5.25
C GLU A 27 8.54 7.09 4.94
N ILE A 28 8.81 6.31 3.89
CA ILE A 28 8.04 5.09 3.59
C ILE A 28 8.15 4.08 4.75
N ARG A 29 9.37 3.87 5.26
CA ARG A 29 9.60 2.99 6.41
C ARG A 29 8.81 3.47 7.62
N ASP A 30 8.86 4.75 7.93
CA ASP A 30 8.17 5.29 9.10
C ASP A 30 6.65 5.21 8.95
N GLU A 31 6.11 5.40 7.75
CA GLU A 31 4.67 5.28 7.50
C GLU A 31 4.17 3.83 7.58
N THR A 32 4.93 2.88 7.04
CA THR A 32 4.61 1.43 7.16
C THR A 32 4.76 0.96 8.60
N ARG A 33 5.77 1.44 9.34
CA ARG A 33 5.93 1.20 10.77
C ARG A 33 4.78 1.75 11.61
N ARG A 34 4.33 2.98 11.35
CA ARG A 34 3.13 3.54 12.02
C ARG A 34 1.91 2.66 11.81
N THR A 35 1.69 2.19 10.58
CA THR A 35 0.58 1.27 10.25
C THR A 35 0.66 -0.01 11.07
N PHE A 36 1.86 -0.60 11.21
CA PHE A 36 2.06 -1.78 12.04
C PHE A 36 1.76 -1.51 13.53
N GLU A 37 2.32 -0.44 14.10
CA GLU A 37 2.13 -0.11 15.51
C GLU A 37 0.66 0.24 15.84
N ASP A 38 -0.03 0.97 14.96
CA ASP A 38 -1.45 1.28 15.11
C ASP A 38 -2.31 0.01 15.15
N ARG A 39 -2.02 -0.96 14.29
CA ARG A 39 -2.69 -2.26 14.28
C ARG A 39 -2.36 -3.05 15.53
N ARG A 40 -1.08 -3.09 15.92
CA ARG A 40 -0.60 -3.81 17.11
C ARG A 40 -1.28 -3.30 18.38
N ALA A 41 -1.45 -1.99 18.51
CA ALA A 41 -2.13 -1.36 19.63
C ALA A 41 -3.65 -1.60 19.61
N SER A 42 -4.29 -1.50 18.43
CA SER A 42 -5.76 -1.51 18.34
C SER A 42 -6.39 -2.89 18.23
N TYR A 43 -5.72 -3.87 17.63
CA TYR A 43 -6.31 -5.17 17.31
C TYR A 43 -6.71 -6.01 18.53
N PRO A 44 -5.94 -6.06 19.64
CA PRO A 44 -6.35 -6.79 20.83
C PRO A 44 -7.75 -6.36 21.34
N SER A 45 -8.03 -5.05 21.37
CA SER A 45 -9.34 -4.53 21.75
C SER A 45 -10.43 -4.89 20.75
N ARG A 46 -10.12 -4.90 19.45
CA ARG A 46 -11.07 -5.27 18.39
C ARG A 46 -11.43 -6.76 18.43
N VAL A 47 -10.47 -7.62 18.70
CA VAL A 47 -10.69 -9.07 18.89
C VAL A 47 -11.56 -9.31 20.12
N ALA A 48 -11.25 -8.67 21.25
CA ALA A 48 -12.06 -8.79 22.48
C ALA A 48 -13.51 -8.33 22.28
N LYS A 49 -13.75 -7.37 21.38
CA LYS A 49 -15.09 -6.87 21.02
C LYS A 49 -15.77 -7.64 19.88
N GLY A 50 -15.16 -8.73 19.39
CA GLY A 50 -15.69 -9.54 18.28
C GLY A 50 -15.76 -8.80 16.93
N ARG A 51 -15.00 -7.71 16.74
CA ARG A 51 -15.01 -6.88 15.51
C ARG A 51 -14.07 -7.39 14.42
N ILE A 52 -13.23 -8.36 14.75
CA ILE A 52 -12.27 -9.04 13.88
C ILE A 52 -11.95 -10.39 14.54
N SER A 53 -11.77 -11.44 13.74
CA SER A 53 -11.33 -12.73 14.27
C SER A 53 -9.87 -12.66 14.73
N ARG A 54 -9.47 -13.55 15.66
CA ARG A 54 -8.06 -13.62 16.10
C ARG A 54 -7.13 -13.95 14.94
N GLN A 55 -7.53 -14.91 14.10
CA GLN A 55 -6.78 -15.33 12.92
C GLN A 55 -6.57 -14.18 11.93
N GLU A 56 -7.61 -13.39 11.66
CA GLU A 56 -7.52 -12.24 10.75
C GLU A 56 -6.63 -11.13 11.33
N ALA A 57 -6.73 -10.87 12.64
CA ALA A 57 -5.86 -9.92 13.32
C ALA A 57 -4.38 -10.33 13.24
N ASP A 58 -4.08 -11.60 13.51
CA ASP A 58 -2.71 -12.13 13.43
C ASP A 58 -2.18 -12.11 11.99
N HIS A 59 -3.02 -12.43 10.99
CA HIS A 59 -2.68 -12.33 9.57
C HIS A 59 -2.32 -10.88 9.17
N GLU A 60 -3.18 -9.92 9.49
CA GLU A 60 -2.98 -8.51 9.16
C GLU A 60 -1.80 -7.88 9.89
N LEU A 61 -1.48 -8.32 11.12
CA LEU A 61 -0.29 -7.90 11.86
C LEU A 61 0.99 -8.43 11.21
N ARG A 62 1.00 -9.70 10.81
CA ARG A 62 2.13 -10.30 10.09
C ARG A 62 2.42 -9.54 8.79
N VAL A 63 1.40 -9.23 8.00
CA VAL A 63 1.59 -8.49 6.74
C VAL A 63 2.08 -7.06 7.01
N ALA A 64 1.50 -6.35 7.98
CA ALA A 64 1.93 -5.00 8.33
C ALA A 64 3.39 -4.98 8.84
N ARG A 65 3.80 -5.98 9.63
CA ARG A 65 5.19 -6.15 10.05
C ARG A 65 6.12 -6.39 8.88
N SER A 66 5.75 -7.29 7.96
CA SER A 66 6.54 -7.61 6.76
C SER A 66 6.82 -6.34 5.94
N LEU A 67 5.79 -5.50 5.76
CA LEU A 67 5.92 -4.20 5.12
C LEU A 67 6.86 -3.25 5.88
N ALA A 68 6.74 -3.17 7.21
CA ALA A 68 7.58 -2.28 8.03
C ALA A 68 9.07 -2.70 8.05
N GLU A 69 9.35 -4.01 8.04
CA GLU A 69 10.71 -4.56 8.03
C GLU A 69 11.33 -4.65 6.62
N GLY A 70 10.53 -4.47 5.57
CA GLY A 70 10.95 -4.68 4.17
C GLY A 70 11.80 -3.56 3.56
N TRP A 71 11.96 -2.43 4.25
CA TRP A 71 12.64 -1.23 3.72
C TRP A 71 14.02 -1.03 4.34
N LEU A 72 14.95 -0.47 3.56
CA LEU A 72 16.31 -0.06 4.00
C LEU A 72 17.19 -1.18 4.57
N GLY A 73 17.00 -2.44 4.12
CA GLY A 73 17.88 -3.55 4.50
C GLY A 73 17.85 -3.88 6.00
N ILE A 74 16.79 -3.50 6.71
CA ILE A 74 16.62 -3.81 8.13
C ILE A 74 16.63 -5.34 8.29
N PRO A 75 17.45 -5.89 9.21
CA PRO A 75 17.42 -7.31 9.51
C PRO A 75 16.01 -7.71 9.91
N ARG A 76 15.38 -8.57 9.09
CA ARG A 76 14.09 -9.15 9.41
C ARG A 76 14.19 -9.91 10.71
N SER A 77 13.12 -9.86 11.48
CA SER A 77 13.11 -10.58 12.75
C SER A 77 13.26 -12.08 12.52
N PRO A 78 14.18 -12.76 13.24
CA PRO A 78 14.44 -14.17 13.02
C PRO A 78 13.17 -14.99 13.30
N ASN A 79 12.85 -15.91 12.40
CA ASN A 79 11.71 -16.84 12.49
C ASN A 79 10.30 -16.21 12.38
N ALA A 80 10.18 -14.94 11.99
CA ALA A 80 8.86 -14.38 11.70
C ALA A 80 8.33 -14.90 10.36
N PRO A 81 7.08 -15.43 10.29
CA PRO A 81 6.50 -15.82 9.01
C PRO A 81 6.36 -14.58 8.13
N LEU A 82 6.96 -14.63 6.93
CA LEU A 82 6.95 -13.50 6.01
C LEU A 82 5.63 -13.44 5.24
N ALA A 83 5.22 -12.23 4.89
CA ALA A 83 4.16 -12.06 3.91
C ALA A 83 4.69 -12.29 2.51
N THR A 84 3.85 -12.87 1.65
CA THR A 84 4.13 -12.90 0.22
C THR A 84 3.97 -11.49 -0.35
N THR A 85 4.69 -11.18 -1.42
CA THR A 85 4.54 -9.89 -2.11
C THR A 85 3.09 -9.60 -2.52
N VAL A 86 2.31 -10.63 -2.85
CA VAL A 86 0.89 -10.50 -3.19
C VAL A 86 0.08 -10.05 -1.98
N GLU A 87 0.31 -10.63 -0.80
CA GLU A 87 -0.35 -10.22 0.44
C GLU A 87 0.00 -8.76 0.80
N GLU A 88 1.26 -8.38 0.65
CA GLU A 88 1.75 -7.03 0.91
C GLU A 88 1.11 -5.99 -0.03
N LEU A 89 1.08 -6.27 -1.34
CA LEU A 89 0.41 -5.43 -2.34
C LEU A 89 -1.09 -5.27 -2.04
N HIS A 90 -1.76 -6.35 -1.67
CA HIS A 90 -3.17 -6.30 -1.28
C HIS A 90 -3.39 -5.51 0.00
N ALA A 91 -2.53 -5.65 1.00
CA ALA A 91 -2.62 -4.88 2.24
C ALA A 91 -2.41 -3.39 1.99
N LEU A 92 -1.44 -3.00 1.16
CA LEU A 92 -1.21 -1.61 0.77
C LEU A 92 -2.43 -1.02 0.05
N ARG A 93 -3.02 -1.75 -0.91
CA ARG A 93 -4.26 -1.31 -1.58
C ARG A 93 -5.39 -1.09 -0.59
N ARG A 94 -5.62 -2.05 0.33
CA ARG A 94 -6.66 -1.93 1.37
C ARG A 94 -6.41 -0.71 2.25
N GLU A 95 -5.18 -0.51 2.71
CA GLU A 95 -4.82 0.61 3.58
C GLU A 95 -5.03 1.96 2.89
N ILE A 96 -4.56 2.11 1.65
CA ILE A 96 -4.76 3.33 0.85
C ILE A 96 -6.27 3.62 0.70
N THR A 97 -7.08 2.63 0.36
CA THR A 97 -8.54 2.79 0.24
C THR A 97 -9.17 3.19 1.57
N LEU A 98 -8.80 2.52 2.67
CA LEU A 98 -9.33 2.82 3.99
C LEU A 98 -9.00 4.24 4.43
N ARG A 99 -7.78 4.71 4.17
CA ARG A 99 -7.37 6.08 4.50
C ARG A 99 -8.10 7.11 3.66
N ARG A 100 -8.20 6.90 2.34
CA ARG A 100 -8.99 7.77 1.45
C ARG A 100 -10.45 7.89 1.88
N GLN A 101 -11.03 6.83 2.44
CA GLN A 101 -12.42 6.84 2.92
C GLN A 101 -12.57 7.49 4.31
N ARG A 102 -11.59 7.30 5.22
CA ARG A 102 -11.75 7.63 6.65
C ARG A 102 -11.03 8.91 7.06
N TRP A 103 -9.91 9.25 6.44
CA TRP A 103 -9.07 10.39 6.83
C TRP A 103 -9.64 11.77 6.45
N PRO A 104 -10.50 11.94 5.43
CA PRO A 104 -11.16 13.23 5.20
C PRO A 104 -11.90 13.73 6.45
N ARG A 105 -12.50 12.82 7.23
CA ARG A 105 -13.14 13.16 8.50
C ARG A 105 -12.15 13.65 9.57
N LEU A 106 -10.90 13.18 9.56
CA LEU A 106 -9.86 13.67 10.47
C LEU A 106 -9.43 15.09 10.11
N VAL A 107 -9.40 15.42 8.81
CA VAL A 107 -9.15 16.77 8.31
C VAL A 107 -10.26 17.73 8.73
N GLU A 108 -11.53 17.34 8.54
CA GLU A 108 -12.69 18.11 9.00
C GLU A 108 -12.64 18.37 10.52
N LEU A 109 -12.22 17.38 11.30
CA LEU A 109 -12.06 17.47 12.75
C LEU A 109 -10.76 18.18 13.18
N ARG A 110 -9.96 18.71 12.24
CA ARG A 110 -8.67 19.37 12.47
C ARG A 110 -7.67 18.54 13.29
N ARG A 111 -7.76 17.20 13.17
CA ARG A 111 -6.81 16.27 13.78
C ARG A 111 -5.60 15.96 12.89
N MET A 112 -5.66 16.41 11.64
CA MET A 112 -4.67 16.23 10.59
C MET A 112 -4.88 17.34 9.55
N THR A 113 -3.83 17.83 8.89
CA THR A 113 -3.99 18.77 7.76
C THR A 113 -4.28 18.01 6.46
N ALA A 114 -4.90 18.66 5.48
CA ALA A 114 -5.13 18.04 4.16
C ALA A 114 -3.80 17.64 3.49
N GLU A 115 -2.78 18.50 3.60
CA GLU A 115 -1.44 18.25 3.08
C GLU A 115 -0.78 17.03 3.73
N GLU A 116 -0.92 16.87 5.05
CA GLU A 116 -0.41 15.68 5.75
C GLU A 116 -1.14 14.42 5.28
N MET A 117 -2.47 14.46 5.16
CA MET A 117 -3.26 13.34 4.65
C MET A 117 -2.78 12.91 3.26
N ASP A 118 -2.67 13.87 2.33
CA ASP A 118 -2.27 13.61 0.95
C ASP A 118 -0.84 13.07 0.87
N ARG A 119 0.11 13.67 1.60
CA ARG A 119 1.51 13.19 1.66
C ARG A 119 1.58 11.76 2.17
N ARG A 120 0.88 11.43 3.25
CA ARG A 120 0.95 10.10 3.87
C ARG A 120 0.26 9.03 3.03
N ILE A 121 -0.82 9.37 2.32
CA ILE A 121 -1.42 8.46 1.32
C ILE A 121 -0.45 8.26 0.15
N LEU A 122 0.18 9.33 -0.33
CA LEU A 122 1.15 9.30 -1.43
C LEU A 122 2.33 8.36 -1.12
N LEU A 123 2.87 8.39 0.11
CA LEU A 123 3.94 7.48 0.53
C LEU A 123 3.56 6.00 0.37
N LEU A 124 2.34 5.63 0.79
CA LEU A 124 1.85 4.26 0.64
C LEU A 124 1.59 3.87 -0.83
N GLU A 125 1.16 4.83 -1.65
CA GLU A 125 1.00 4.60 -3.09
C GLU A 125 2.35 4.34 -3.77
N ILE A 126 3.39 5.10 -3.42
CA ILE A 126 4.74 4.89 -3.98
C ILE A 126 5.30 3.56 -3.48
N CYS A 127 5.11 3.24 -2.20
CA CYS A 127 5.46 1.94 -1.62
C CYS A 127 4.84 0.79 -2.43
N HIS A 128 3.54 0.85 -2.72
CA HIS A 128 2.85 -0.12 -3.56
C HIS A 128 3.44 -0.15 -4.98
N ASP A 129 3.71 1.01 -5.58
CA ASP A 129 4.20 1.12 -6.95
C ASP A 129 5.60 0.49 -7.11
N VAL A 130 6.51 0.79 -6.20
CA VAL A 130 7.86 0.20 -6.14
C VAL A 130 7.77 -1.32 -6.03
N MET A 131 6.93 -1.85 -5.14
CA MET A 131 6.74 -3.29 -4.98
C MET A 131 6.10 -3.93 -6.22
N TRP A 132 5.12 -3.26 -6.82
CA TRP A 132 4.40 -3.73 -7.99
C TRP A 132 5.31 -3.84 -9.21
N HIS A 133 6.11 -2.79 -9.47
CA HIS A 133 7.02 -2.76 -10.60
C HIS A 133 8.28 -3.62 -10.39
N GLY A 134 8.81 -3.66 -9.17
CA GLY A 134 9.98 -4.48 -8.81
C GLY A 134 9.67 -5.97 -8.64
N SER A 135 8.41 -6.37 -8.51
CA SER A 135 8.04 -7.78 -8.33
C SER A 135 8.19 -8.61 -9.61
N SER A 136 8.75 -9.80 -9.49
CA SER A 136 8.79 -10.84 -10.52
C SER A 136 7.73 -11.93 -10.32
N VAL A 137 6.80 -11.77 -9.36
CA VAL A 137 5.77 -12.77 -9.08
C VAL A 137 4.85 -12.94 -10.31
N PRO A 138 4.55 -14.18 -10.75
CA PRO A 138 3.77 -14.44 -11.96
C PRO A 138 2.41 -13.73 -11.98
N GLU A 139 1.71 -13.68 -10.85
CA GLU A 139 0.42 -12.99 -10.73
C GLU A 139 0.54 -11.48 -11.01
N VAL A 140 1.59 -10.84 -10.49
CA VAL A 140 1.85 -9.40 -10.69
C VAL A 140 2.22 -9.14 -12.16
N GLN A 141 3.02 -10.01 -12.77
CA GLN A 141 3.38 -9.91 -14.18
C GLN A 141 2.15 -10.05 -15.09
N ALA A 142 1.30 -11.05 -14.84
CA ALA A 142 0.08 -11.27 -15.60
C ALA A 142 -0.88 -10.06 -15.52
N ALA A 143 -1.07 -9.52 -14.31
CA ALA A 143 -1.92 -8.35 -14.11
C ALA A 143 -1.36 -7.07 -14.75
N ARG A 144 -0.03 -6.88 -14.78
CA ARG A 144 0.61 -5.79 -15.56
C ARG A 144 0.40 -5.95 -17.06
N ALA A 145 0.51 -7.17 -17.58
CA ALA A 145 0.27 -7.44 -18.99
C ALA A 145 -1.20 -7.19 -19.39
N GLU A 146 -2.15 -7.51 -18.51
CA GLU A 146 -3.55 -7.16 -18.69
C GLU A 146 -3.80 -5.64 -18.68
N LEU A 147 -3.20 -4.92 -17.74
CA LEU A 147 -3.26 -3.45 -17.70
C LEU A 147 -2.74 -2.81 -18.99
N ALA A 148 -1.60 -3.29 -19.50
CA ALA A 148 -1.02 -2.79 -20.75
C ALA A 148 -1.98 -2.99 -21.93
N ARG A 149 -2.61 -4.17 -22.03
CA ARG A 149 -3.63 -4.46 -23.05
C ARG A 149 -4.83 -3.52 -22.94
N PHE A 150 -5.36 -3.31 -21.72
CA PHE A 150 -6.47 -2.40 -21.48
C PHE A 150 -6.14 -0.95 -21.89
N ARG A 151 -4.95 -0.45 -21.51
CA ARG A 151 -4.49 0.91 -21.88
C ARG A 151 -4.39 1.09 -23.39
N HIS A 152 -3.87 0.08 -24.10
CA HIS A 152 -3.80 0.12 -25.56
C HIS A 152 -5.20 0.20 -26.19
N GLN A 153 -6.16 -0.59 -25.70
CA GLN A 153 -7.55 -0.56 -26.16
C GLN A 153 -8.20 0.81 -25.94
N GLN A 154 -8.03 1.40 -24.75
CA GLN A 154 -8.56 2.74 -24.48
C GLN A 154 -7.95 3.84 -25.36
N ALA A 155 -6.64 3.78 -25.62
CA ALA A 155 -5.98 4.73 -26.51
C ALA A 155 -6.48 4.61 -27.95
N ALA A 156 -6.76 3.38 -28.43
CA ALA A 156 -7.34 3.16 -29.74
C ALA A 156 -8.76 3.75 -29.84
N LEU A 157 -9.61 3.54 -28.82
CA LEU A 157 -10.97 4.10 -28.77
C LEU A 157 -10.96 5.63 -28.78
N LYS A 158 -10.04 6.27 -28.04
CA LYS A 158 -9.91 7.74 -28.01
C LYS A 158 -9.44 8.35 -29.33
N ARG A 159 -8.72 7.60 -30.17
CA ARG A 159 -8.26 8.07 -31.49
C ARG A 159 -9.30 7.88 -32.59
N ALA A 160 -10.29 7.02 -32.36
CA ALA A 160 -11.36 6.71 -33.30
C ALA A 160 -12.63 7.56 -33.09
N ALA A 161 -12.68 8.34 -32.00
CA ALA A 161 -13.75 9.29 -31.66
C ALA A 161 -13.28 10.72 -31.97
#